data_AF-A0A2H0WKI5-F1
#
_entry.id   AF-A0A2H0WKI5-F1
#
_cell.length_a   1.000
_cell.length_b   1.000
_cell.length_c   1.000
_cell.angle_alpha   90.00
_cell.angle_beta   90.00
_cell.angle_gamma   90.00
#
_symmetry.space_group_name_H-M   'P 1'
#
loop_
_entity.id
_entity.type
_entity.pdbx_description
1 polymer ?
#
loop_
_entity_poly.entity_id
_entity_poly.type
_entity_poly.pdbx_seq_one_letter_code
_entity_poly.pdbx_strand_id
1 'polypeptide(L)'
;ASKVGHPAPFPIELPYRLIQLYTFEDDVVLDPFVGSGTACIAALKTKRNYVAYDIDKNYCDLAEQRIKQFLQEQVTLFSEKNPPLNRAKLGVPLKAERKTCGSTGSPS
;
A
#
# COMPACT_ATOMS: atom_id res chain seq x y z
N ALA A 1 26.69 -20.51 17.06
CA ALA A 1 27.08 -19.18 16.55
C ALA A 1 26.18 -18.15 17.23
N SER A 2 26.77 -17.23 17.99
CA SER A 2 26.08 -16.25 18.83
C SER A 2 25.28 -15.23 18.01
N LYS A 3 24.01 -15.03 18.37
CA LYS A 3 23.12 -13.96 17.89
C LYS A 3 23.65 -12.61 18.40
N VAL A 4 24.53 -11.96 17.64
CA VAL A 4 24.89 -10.55 17.86
C VAL A 4 23.97 -9.70 17.00
N GLY A 5 23.08 -8.96 17.67
CA GLY A 5 22.00 -8.18 17.09
C GLY A 5 22.47 -6.96 16.30
N HIS A 6 23.02 -7.21 15.12
CA HIS A 6 22.99 -6.25 14.02
C HIS A 6 22.09 -6.85 12.95
N PRO A 7 20.76 -6.73 13.05
CA PRO A 7 19.98 -6.68 11.82
C PRO A 7 20.56 -5.45 11.10
N ALA A 8 21.42 -5.68 10.12
CA ALA A 8 21.86 -4.63 9.20
C ALA A 8 20.76 -4.57 8.14
N PRO A 9 19.69 -3.77 8.33
CA PRO A 9 18.65 -3.68 7.33
C PRO A 9 19.31 -3.22 6.04
N PHE A 10 19.09 -3.99 4.97
CA PHE A 10 19.50 -3.60 3.65
C PHE A 10 18.96 -2.19 3.34
N PRO A 11 19.81 -1.23 2.91
CA PRO A 11 19.38 0.13 2.71
C PRO A 11 18.39 0.23 1.54
N ILE A 12 17.32 0.99 1.72
CA ILE A 12 16.25 1.17 0.73
C ILE A 12 16.71 1.80 -0.59
N GLU A 13 17.86 2.47 -0.58
CA GLU A 13 18.44 3.11 -1.77
C GLU A 13 18.89 2.09 -2.82
N LEU A 14 19.36 0.92 -2.39
CA LEU A 14 19.81 -0.12 -3.31
C LEU A 14 18.68 -0.70 -4.19
N PRO A 15 17.55 -1.19 -3.64
CA PRO A 15 16.46 -1.68 -4.46
C PRO A 15 15.80 -0.53 -5.22
N TYR A 16 15.75 0.69 -4.66
CA TYR A 16 15.24 1.86 -5.34
C TYR A 16 15.97 2.12 -6.67
N ARG A 17 17.30 2.17 -6.65
CA ARG A 17 18.10 2.38 -7.87
C ARG A 17 17.93 1.24 -8.88
N LEU A 18 17.93 -0.01 -8.42
CA LEU A 18 17.77 -1.16 -9.31
C LEU A 18 16.40 -1.14 -10.00
N ILE A 19 15.32 -0.85 -9.26
CA ILE A 19 13.98 -0.76 -9.82
C ILE A 19 13.92 0.37 -10.85
N GLN A 20 14.50 1.54 -10.58
CA GLN A 20 14.53 2.63 -11.55
C GLN A 20 15.31 2.30 -12.83
N LEU A 21 16.39 1.53 -12.74
CA LEU A 21 17.24 1.19 -13.88
C LEU A 21 16.65 0.10 -14.77
N TYR A 22 15.92 -0.86 -14.18
CA TYR A 22 15.50 -2.09 -14.87
C TYR A 22 14.00 -2.22 -15.10
N THR A 23 13.18 -1.27 -14.64
CA THR A 23 11.72 -1.32 -14.78
C THR A 23 11.14 0.03 -15.19
N PHE A 24 9.96 0.02 -15.77
CA PHE A 24 9.16 1.22 -16.04
C PHE A 24 8.12 1.45 -14.93
N GLU A 25 7.48 2.63 -14.92
CA GLU A 25 6.31 2.84 -14.05
C GLU A 25 5.23 1.79 -14.35
N ASP A 26 4.46 1.40 -13.34
CA ASP A 26 3.41 0.37 -13.38
C ASP A 26 3.87 -1.09 -13.59
N ASP A 27 5.16 -1.34 -13.85
CA ASP A 27 5.73 -2.70 -13.86
C ASP A 27 5.58 -3.42 -12.51
N VAL A 28 5.66 -4.75 -12.53
CA VAL A 28 5.57 -5.60 -11.34
C VAL A 28 6.96 -6.06 -10.91
N VAL A 29 7.35 -5.74 -9.68
CA VAL A 29 8.60 -6.22 -9.05
C VAL A 29 8.31 -7.45 -8.21
N LEU A 30 9.00 -8.57 -8.47
CA LEU A 30 8.90 -9.80 -7.69
C LEU A 30 10.03 -9.87 -6.65
N ASP A 31 9.68 -10.05 -5.37
CA ASP A 31 10.63 -10.35 -4.30
C ASP A 31 10.27 -11.66 -3.57
N PRO A 32 10.93 -12.79 -3.89
CA PRO A 32 10.63 -14.09 -3.29
C PRO A 32 11.21 -14.28 -1.88
N PHE A 33 11.91 -13.28 -1.34
CA PHE A 33 12.52 -13.29 -0.01
C PHE A 33 12.26 -11.94 0.69
N VAL A 34 10.97 -11.60 0.86
CA VAL A 34 10.55 -10.24 1.23
C VAL A 34 11.21 -9.73 2.51
N GLY A 35 11.50 -10.64 3.47
CA GLY A 35 12.05 -10.30 4.77
C GLY A 35 11.29 -9.13 5.41
N SER A 36 11.94 -7.98 5.53
CA SER A 36 11.36 -6.79 6.15
C SER A 36 10.54 -5.90 5.20
N GLY A 37 10.42 -6.22 3.91
CA GLY A 37 9.62 -5.45 2.94
C GLY A 37 10.30 -4.23 2.31
N THR A 38 11.62 -4.08 2.45
CA THR A 38 12.35 -2.91 1.93
C THR A 38 12.22 -2.76 0.40
N ALA A 39 12.28 -3.85 -0.36
CA ALA A 39 12.13 -3.81 -1.82
C ALA A 39 10.70 -3.42 -2.25
N CYS A 40 9.67 -3.90 -1.54
CA CYS A 40 8.28 -3.51 -1.77
C CYS A 40 8.06 -2.02 -1.57
N ILE A 41 8.62 -1.44 -0.50
CA ILE A 41 8.54 0.00 -0.25
C ILE A 41 9.27 0.78 -1.36
N ALA A 42 10.42 0.29 -1.82
CA ALA A 42 11.14 0.91 -2.94
C ALA A 42 10.34 0.86 -4.26
N ALA A 43 9.64 -0.25 -4.54
CA ALA A 43 8.72 -0.38 -5.68
C ALA A 43 7.58 0.63 -5.58
N LEU A 44 6.94 0.76 -4.40
CA LEU A 44 5.89 1.75 -4.17
C LEU A 44 6.39 3.19 -4.34
N LYS A 45 7.57 3.52 -3.80
CA LYS A 45 8.20 4.86 -3.96
C LYS A 45 8.46 5.22 -5.42
N THR A 46 8.70 4.22 -6.25
CA THR A 46 8.95 4.38 -7.68
C THR A 46 7.68 4.19 -8.51
N LYS A 47 6.48 4.07 -7.92
CA LYS A 47 5.23 3.82 -8.66
C LYS A 47 5.25 2.51 -9.47
N ARG A 48 5.85 1.47 -8.91
CA ARG A 48 5.76 0.10 -9.44
C ARG A 48 4.84 -0.73 -8.55
N ASN A 49 4.21 -1.72 -9.17
CA ASN A 49 3.51 -2.78 -8.46
C ASN A 49 4.52 -3.77 -7.89
N TYR A 50 4.13 -4.58 -6.90
CA TYR A 50 5.00 -5.62 -6.36
C TYR A 50 4.23 -6.89 -6.04
N VAL A 51 4.92 -8.02 -6.10
CA VAL A 51 4.50 -9.32 -5.56
C VAL A 51 5.64 -9.81 -4.70
N ALA A 52 5.35 -10.22 -3.46
CA ALA A 52 6.39 -10.69 -2.57
C ALA A 52 5.89 -11.77 -1.63
N TYR A 53 6.78 -12.69 -1.27
CA TYR A 53 6.48 -13.77 -0.33
C TYR A 53 7.73 -14.14 0.49
N ASP A 54 7.51 -14.79 1.62
CA ASP A 54 8.54 -15.36 2.47
C ASP A 54 7.97 -16.65 3.09
N ILE A 55 8.85 -17.57 3.46
CA ILE A 55 8.45 -18.80 4.15
C ILE A 55 8.10 -18.53 5.61
N ASP A 56 8.67 -17.49 6.21
CA ASP A 56 8.37 -17.10 7.58
C ASP A 56 7.20 -16.10 7.60
N LYS A 57 6.10 -16.53 8.22
CA LYS A 57 4.92 -15.69 8.40
C LYS A 57 5.23 -14.39 9.16
N ASN A 58 6.19 -14.41 10.10
CA ASN A 58 6.54 -13.23 10.87
C ASN A 58 7.16 -12.13 9.98
N TYR A 59 7.92 -12.53 8.95
CA TYR A 59 8.44 -11.58 7.97
C TYR A 59 7.34 -11.03 7.07
N CYS A 60 6.39 -11.86 6.64
CA CYS A 60 5.23 -11.41 5.89
C CYS A 60 4.41 -10.38 6.67
N ASP A 61 4.11 -10.65 7.94
CA ASP A 61 3.34 -9.77 8.82
C ASP A 61 4.09 -8.43 9.05
N LEU A 62 5.42 -8.49 9.28
CA LEU A 62 6.27 -7.32 9.44
C LEU A 62 6.31 -6.45 8.17
N ALA A 63 6.48 -7.07 7.01
CA ALA A 63 6.49 -6.38 5.72
C ALA A 63 5.14 -5.69 5.47
N GLU A 64 4.02 -6.38 5.69
CA GLU A 64 2.68 -5.82 5.53
C GLU A 64 2.45 -4.61 6.44
N GLN A 65 2.85 -4.70 7.72
CA GLN A 65 2.76 -3.58 8.66
C GLN A 65 3.55 -2.36 8.16
N ARG A 66 4.80 -2.55 7.74
CA ARG A 66 5.66 -1.46 7.27
C ARG A 66 5.13 -0.81 5.98
N ILE A 67 4.59 -1.62 5.07
CA ILE A 67 3.98 -1.14 3.83
C ILE A 67 2.73 -0.31 4.13
N LYS A 68 1.85 -0.79 5.02
CA LYS A 68 0.66 -0.03 5.45
C LYS A 68 1.03 1.31 6.07
N GLN A 69 2.03 1.32 6.96
CA GLN A 69 2.52 2.55 7.57
C GLN A 69 3.02 3.54 6.51
N PHE A 70 3.86 3.08 5.57
CA PHE A 70 4.37 3.91 4.48
C PHE A 70 3.24 4.52 3.64
N LEU A 71 2.21 3.74 3.29
CA LEU A 71 1.05 4.24 2.53
C LEU A 71 0.22 5.26 3.33
N GLN A 72 0.03 5.05 4.63
CA GLN A 72 -0.68 6.00 5.50
C GLN A 72 0.06 7.33 5.62
N GLU A 73 1.38 7.31 5.77
CA GLU A 73 2.22 8.52 5.81
C GLU A 73 2.09 9.34 4.53
N GLN A 74 1.97 8.70 3.36
CA GLN A 74 1.70 9.41 2.11
C GLN A 74 0.33 10.10 2.12
N VAL A 75 -0.70 9.48 2.70
CA VAL A 75 -2.07 10.05 2.73
C VAL A 75 -2.18 11.23 3.69
N THR A 76 -1.61 11.12 4.90
CA THR A 76 -1.73 12.16 5.94
C THR A 76 -1.06 13.47 5.54
N LEU A 77 0.08 13.40 4.84
CA LEU A 77 0.79 14.57 4.30
C LEU A 77 -0.08 15.44 3.39
N PHE A 78 -1.06 14.85 2.69
CA PHE A 78 -1.98 15.57 1.82
C PHE A 78 -3.31 15.95 2.50
N SER A 79 -3.62 15.36 3.66
CA SER A 79 -4.85 15.67 4.41
C SER A 79 -4.75 16.92 5.28
N GLU A 80 -3.56 17.26 5.79
CA GLU A 80 -3.34 18.48 6.59
C GLU A 80 -3.56 19.78 5.78
N LYS A 81 -3.47 19.73 4.45
CA LYS A 81 -3.68 20.89 3.56
C LYS A 81 -5.12 21.17 3.18
N ASN A 82 -6.07 20.31 3.57
CA ASN A 82 -7.49 20.57 3.41
C ASN A 82 -8.20 20.17 4.71
N PRO A 83 -8.51 21.12 5.62
CA PRO A 83 -9.38 20.79 6.74
C PRO A 83 -10.68 20.20 6.17
N PRO A 84 -11.28 19.16 6.81
CA PRO A 84 -12.55 18.64 6.35
C PRO A 84 -13.52 19.81 6.27
N LEU A 85 -14.02 20.12 5.06
CA LEU A 85 -15.08 21.10 4.92
C LEU A 85 -16.21 20.65 5.86
N ASN A 86 -16.45 21.45 6.89
CA ASN A 86 -17.51 21.20 7.84
C ASN A 86 -18.83 21.14 7.06
N ARG A 87 -19.32 19.91 6.82
CA ARG A 87 -20.51 19.63 6.02
C ARG A 87 -21.77 20.23 6.64
N ALA A 88 -21.73 20.67 7.90
CA ALA A 88 -22.83 21.39 8.55
C ALA A 88 -23.01 22.84 8.05
N LYS A 89 -22.05 23.42 7.31
CA LYS A 89 -22.20 24.77 6.69
C LYS A 89 -22.70 24.74 5.25
N LEU A 90 -22.73 23.59 4.59
CA LEU A 90 -23.42 23.44 3.32
C LEU A 90 -24.86 23.07 3.63
N GLY A 91 -25.78 24.04 3.50
CA GLY A 91 -27.23 23.82 3.53
C GLY A 91 -27.70 22.96 2.34
N VAL A 92 -27.19 21.74 2.24
CA VAL A 92 -27.54 20.77 1.21
C VAL A 92 -28.60 19.85 1.82
N PRO A 93 -29.81 19.81 1.26
CA PRO A 93 -30.88 18.98 1.81
C PRO A 93 -30.52 17.49 1.72
N LEU A 94 -30.71 16.78 2.83
CA LEU A 94 -30.75 15.32 2.90
C LEU A 94 -31.95 14.80 2.08
N LYS A 95 -31.73 14.37 0.84
CA LYS A 95 -32.59 13.47 0.05
C LYS A 95 -31.70 12.77 -0.99
N ALA A 96 -31.84 11.51 -1.36
CA ALA A 96 -32.88 10.51 -1.12
C ALA A 96 -32.28 9.10 -1.23
N GLU A 97 -33.02 8.13 -0.70
CA GLU A 97 -32.75 6.70 -0.70
C GLU A 97 -32.39 6.14 -2.08
N ARG A 98 -31.41 5.23 -2.13
CA ARG A 98 -31.20 4.36 -3.30
C ARG A 98 -32.38 3.40 -3.40
N LYS A 99 -33.29 3.69 -4.33
CA LYS A 99 -34.28 2.73 -4.82
C LYS A 99 -33.57 1.56 -5.50
N THR A 100 -34.02 0.37 -5.13
CA THR A 100 -33.68 -0.94 -5.66
C THR A 100 -33.96 -1.05 -7.17
N CYS A 101 -33.02 -1.61 -7.93
CA CYS A 101 -33.30 -2.12 -9.27
C CYS A 101 -33.68 -3.60 -9.15
N GLY A 102 -34.93 -3.93 -9.45
CA GLY A 102 -35.41 -5.30 -9.48
C GLY A 102 -34.94 -6.03 -10.74
N SER A 103 -34.52 -7.29 -10.59
CA SER A 103 -34.48 -8.25 -11.69
C SER A 103 -35.79 -9.01 -11.73
N THR A 104 -36.61 -8.71 -12.73
CA THR A 104 -37.77 -9.51 -13.14
C THR A 104 -37.34 -10.54 -14.20
N GLY A 105 -37.94 -11.74 -14.13
CA GLY A 105 -37.88 -12.82 -15.13
C GLY A 105 -37.04 -14.01 -14.64
N SER A 106 -37.52 -15.25 -14.59
CA SER A 106 -38.59 -15.91 -15.35
C SER A 106 -38.95 -17.27 -14.71
N PRO A 107 -40.08 -17.91 -15.09
CA PRO A 107 -40.73 -18.97 -14.32
C PRO A 107 -40.19 -20.38 -14.64
N SER A 108 -40.36 -21.29 -13.69
CA SER A 108 -40.42 -22.74 -13.86
C SER A 108 -41.39 -23.29 -12.83
#